data_AF-A0A7X7C4Z0-F1
#
_entry.id   AF-A0A7X7C4Z0-F1
#
_cell.length_a   1.000
_cell.length_b   1.000
_cell.length_c   1.000
_cell.angle_alpha   90.00
_cell.angle_beta   90.00
_cell.angle_gamma   90.00
#
_symmetry.space_group_name_H-M   'P 1'
#
loop_
_entity.id
_entity.type
_entity.pdbx_description
1 polymer ?
#
loop_
_entity_poly.entity_id
_entity_poly.type
_entity_poly.pdbx_seq_one_letter_code
_entity_poly.pdbx_strand_id
1 'polypeptide(L)' 'MIEKFIIMWFFFILIGLTPLTYRALMAVDFSQFFRRSSTWQIKLLMSFISICIAFIIAFAFTVVMEKILYIINN' A
#
# COMPACT_ATOMS: atom_id res chain seq x y z
N MET A 1 -13.36 19.90 -7.61
CA MET A 1 -11.87 20.08 -7.61
C MET A 1 -11.21 19.30 -6.49
N ILE A 2 -11.74 19.39 -5.27
CA ILE A 2 -11.20 18.68 -4.09
C ILE A 2 -11.20 17.15 -4.30
N GLU A 3 -12.26 16.56 -4.86
CA GLU A 3 -12.29 15.12 -5.20
C GLU A 3 -11.13 14.66 -6.08
N LYS A 4 -10.76 15.45 -7.11
CA LYS A 4 -9.60 15.16 -7.96
C LYS A 4 -8.29 15.19 -7.17
N PHE A 5 -8.20 16.07 -6.17
CA PHE A 5 -7.04 16.17 -5.29
C PHE A 5 -6.94 14.96 -4.37
N ILE A 6 -8.06 14.48 -3.82
CA ILE A 6 -8.08 13.25 -3.01
C ILE A 6 -7.64 12.04 -3.84
N ILE A 7 -8.15 11.91 -5.06
CA ILE A 7 -7.76 10.82 -5.97
C ILE A 7 -6.26 10.89 -6.32
N MET A 8 -5.73 12.09 -6.55
CA MET A 8 -4.30 12.29 -6.79
C MET A 8 -3.45 11.82 -5.59
N TRP A 9 -3.86 12.18 -4.36
CA TRP A 9 -3.19 11.73 -3.15
C TRP A 9 -3.31 10.22 -2.93
N PHE A 10 -4.45 9.63 -3.25
CA PHE A 10 -4.62 8.18 -3.22
C PHE A 10 -3.58 7.48 -4.09
N PHE A 11 -3.41 7.90 -5.34
CA PHE A 11 -2.40 7.32 -6.22
C PHE A 11 -0.97 7.63 -5.78
N PHE A 12 -0.72 8.83 -5.26
CA PHE A 12 0.60 9.19 -4.73
C PHE A 12 1.00 8.26 -3.57
N ILE A 13 0.09 8.04 -2.62
CA ILE A 13 0.30 7.11 -1.51
C ILE A 13 0.44 5.70 -2.04
N LEU A 14 -0.46 5.21 -2.89
CA LEU A 14 -0.41 3.86 -3.43
C LEU A 14 0.93 3.56 -4.13
N ILE A 15 1.33 4.42 -5.07
CA ILE A 15 2.55 4.24 -5.87
C ILE A 15 3.80 4.44 -5.00
N GLY A 16 3.80 5.39 -4.07
CA GLY A 16 4.92 5.66 -3.19
C GLY A 16 5.12 4.59 -2.12
N LEU A 17 4.04 4.10 -1.51
CA LEU A 17 4.10 3.11 -0.43
C LEU A 17 4.39 1.70 -0.93
N THR A 18 3.91 1.32 -2.12
CA THR A 18 4.14 -0.02 -2.68
C THR A 18 5.63 -0.44 -2.70
N PRO A 19 6.58 0.35 -3.25
CA PRO A 19 7.99 -0.03 -3.22
C PRO A 19 8.60 0.03 -1.81
N LEU A 20 8.08 0.89 -0.92
CA LEU A 20 8.53 0.97 0.47
C LEU A 20 8.13 -0.29 1.24
N THR A 21 6.86 -0.71 1.15
CA THR A 21 6.36 -1.92 1.81
C THR A 21 7.00 -3.17 1.21
N TYR A 22 7.24 -3.20 -0.11
CA TYR A 22 7.96 -4.30 -0.74
C TYR A 22 9.38 -4.45 -0.17
N ARG A 23 10.14 -3.35 -0.06
CA ARG A 23 11.49 -3.38 0.51
C ARG A 23 11.47 -3.82 1.98
N ALA A 24 10.50 -3.34 2.75
CA ALA A 24 10.34 -3.73 4.15
C ALA A 24 10.03 -5.23 4.30
N LEU A 25 9.10 -5.75 3.48
CA LEU A 25 8.76 -7.17 3.47
C LEU A 25 9.95 -8.03 3.06
N MET A 26 10.69 -7.64 2.02
CA MET A 26 11.87 -8.38 1.53
C MET A 26 13.07 -8.33 2.49
N ALA A 27 13.06 -7.45 3.50
CA ALA A 27 14.08 -7.42 4.55
C ALA A 27 13.90 -8.56 5.59
N VAL A 28 12.74 -9.21 5.60
CA VAL A 28 12.45 -10.34 6.50
C VAL A 28 13.11 -11.61 5.95
N ASP A 29 13.70 -12.41 6.85
CA ASP A 29 14.27 -13.70 6.48
C ASP A 29 13.17 -14.77 6.32
N PHE A 30 12.89 -15.12 5.07
CA PHE A 30 11.89 -16.13 4.71
C PHE A 30 12.44 -17.56 4.63
N SER A 31 13.71 -17.78 4.97
CA SER A 31 14.34 -19.10 4.92
C SER A 31 13.68 -20.15 5.83
N GLN A 32 12.99 -19.70 6.88
CA GLN A 32 12.25 -20.55 7.81
C GLN A 32 10.88 -20.99 7.26
N PHE A 33 10.28 -20.20 6.37
CA PHE A 33 8.95 -20.47 5.83
C PHE A 33 8.98 -21.10 4.43
N PHE A 34 10.04 -20.86 3.65
CA PHE A 34 10.12 -21.28 2.26
C PHE A 34 11.44 -22.00 1.95
N ARG A 35 11.37 -23.05 1.12
CA ARG A 35 12.58 -23.71 0.59
C ARG A 35 13.39 -22.74 -0.25
N ARG A 36 14.73 -22.81 -0.16
CA ARG A 36 15.69 -21.89 -0.81
C ARG A 36 15.54 -21.76 -2.34
N SER A 37 14.91 -22.73 -3.02
CA SER A 37 14.61 -22.65 -4.47
C SER A 37 13.38 -21.80 -4.82
N SER A 38 12.61 -21.34 -3.83
CA SER A 38 11.33 -20.64 -3.99
C SER A 38 11.47 -19.11 -4.11
N THR A 39 12.69 -18.58 -4.32
CA THR A 39 12.95 -17.13 -4.33
C THR A 39 12.04 -16.33 -5.27
N TRP A 40 11.64 -16.91 -6.41
CA TRP A 40 10.70 -16.27 -7.33
C TRP A 40 9.27 -16.21 -6.78
N GLN A 41 8.80 -17.26 -6.12
CA GLN A 41 7.47 -17.31 -5.52
C GLN A 41 7.37 -16.33 -4.35
N ILE A 42 8.43 -16.24 -3.52
CA ILE A 42 8.50 -15.26 -2.43
C ILE A 42 8.43 -13.83 -2.98
N LYS A 43 9.22 -13.51 -4.01
CA LYS A 43 9.20 -12.17 -4.63
C LYS A 43 7.82 -11.80 -5.19
N LEU A 44 7.15 -12.74 -5.85
CA LEU A 44 5.81 -12.54 -6.40
C LEU A 44 4.80 -12.33 -5.28
N LEU A 45 4.83 -13.18 -4.26
CA LEU A 45 3.94 -13.10 -3.10
C LEU A 45 4.14 -11.77 -2.35
N MET A 46 5.37 -11.37 -2.07
CA MET A 46 5.68 -10.12 -1.39
C MET A 46 5.30 -8.89 -2.23
N SER A 47 5.42 -8.96 -3.55
CA SER A 47 4.92 -7.92 -4.45
C SER A 47 3.41 -7.74 -4.31
N PHE A 48 2.64 -8.84 -4.36
CA PHE A 48 1.19 -8.78 -4.19
C PHE A 48 0.79 -8.23 -2.81
N ILE A 49 1.42 -8.74 -1.74
CA ILE A 49 1.17 -8.28 -0.37
C ILE A 49 1.51 -6.79 -0.23
N SER A 50 2.61 -6.33 -0.84
CA SER A 50 3.04 -4.92 -0.77
C SER A 50 2.00 -3.97 -1.37
N ILE A 51 1.39 -4.37 -2.50
CA ILE A 51 0.32 -3.63 -3.18
C ILE A 51 -0.93 -3.61 -2.30
N CYS A 52 -1.31 -4.75 -1.72
CA CYS A 52 -2.47 -4.83 -0.83
C CYS A 52 -2.31 -3.92 0.40
N ILE A 53 -1.14 -3.94 1.05
CA ILE A 53 -0.86 -3.08 2.21
C ILE A 53 -0.92 -1.60 1.81
N ALA A 54 -0.27 -1.23 0.70
CA ALA A 54 -0.29 0.14 0.21
C ALA A 54 -1.72 0.60 -0.14
N PHE A 55 -2.52 -0.27 -0.73
CA PHE A 55 -3.93 -0.02 -1.05
C PHE A 55 -4.77 0.22 0.20
N ILE A 56 -4.63 -0.62 1.23
CA ILE A 56 -5.38 -0.45 2.49
C ILE A 56 -5.08 0.91 3.12
N ILE A 57 -3.81 1.31 3.13
CA ILE A 57 -3.38 2.61 3.69
C ILE A 57 -3.90 3.76 2.86
N ALA A 58 -3.78 3.70 1.53
CA ALA A 58 -4.32 4.72 0.63
C ALA A 58 -5.85 4.84 0.75
N PHE A 59 -6.56 3.72 0.88
CA PHE A 59 -8.00 3.69 1.07
C PHE A 59 -8.41 4.32 2.41
N ALA A 60 -7.73 3.97 3.50
CA ALA A 60 -7.97 4.56 4.80
C ALA A 60 -7.78 6.09 4.78
N PHE A 61 -6.75 6.57 4.07
CA PHE A 61 -6.53 8.00 3.86
C PHE A 61 -7.71 8.66 3.13
N THR A 62 -8.20 8.08 2.04
CA THR A 62 -9.35 8.61 1.30
C THR A 62 -10.59 8.73 2.17
N VAL A 63 -10.94 7.68 2.93
CA VAL A 63 -12.11 7.68 3.82
C VAL A 63 -12.00 8.76 4.89
N VAL A 64 -10.82 8.95 5.48
CA VAL A 64 -10.61 9.99 6.49
C VAL A 64 -10.78 11.39 5.88
N MET A 65 -10.22 11.62 4.69
CA MET A 65 -10.33 12.90 4.00
C MET A 65 -11.79 13.23 3.61
N GLU A 66 -12.54 12.25 3.14
CA GLU A 66 -13.97 12.41 2.83
C GLU A 66 -14.77 12.81 4.09
N LYS A 67 -14.51 12.17 5.23
CA LYS A 67 -15.16 12.53 6.50
C LYS A 67 -14.80 13.94 6.98
N ILE A 68 -13.54 14.33 6.85
CA ILE A 68 -13.09 15.68 7.22
C ILE A 68 -13.80 16.72 6.34
N LEU A 69 -13.90 16.48 5.04
CA LEU A 69 -14.59 17.40 4.13
C LEU A 69 -16.08 17.51 4.42
N TYR A 70 -16.73 16.39 4.77
CA TYR A 70 -18.12 16.40 5.21
C TYR A 70 -18.31 17.30 6.44
N ILE A 71 -17.42 17.21 7.43
CA ILE A 71 -17.48 18.07 8.63
C ILE A 71 -17.22 19.55 8.29
N ILE A 72 -16.33 19.86 7.35
CA ILE A 72 -16.01 21.27 7.00
C ILE A 72 -17.16 21.95 6.25
N ASN A 73 -17.88 21.20 5.40
CA ASN A 73 -18.95 21.75 4.57
C ASN A 73 -20.32 21.84 5.28
N ASN A 74 -20.43 21.36 6.52
CA ASN A 74 -21.67 21.28 7.29
C ASN A 74 -21.57 22.16 8.53
#